data_AF-A0A7X2MPB4-F1
#
_entry.id   AF-A0A7X2MPB4-F1
#
_cell.length_a   1.000
_cell.length_b   1.000
_cell.length_c   1.000
_cell.angle_alpha   90.00
_cell.angle_beta   90.00
_cell.angle_gamma   90.00
#
_symmetry.space_group_name_H-M   'P 1'
#
loop_
_entity.id
_entity.type
_entity.pdbx_description
1 polymer ?
#
loop_
_entity_poly.entity_id
_entity_poly.type
_entity_poly.pdbx_seq_one_letter_code
_entity_poly.pdbx_strand_id
1 'polypeptide(L)'
;MSKETEKKPLSERAPTTGPESSEPGLGSLAPKDGSHQPPAEPTPPGKQPTAPGSLKAPQTHNAKLDQLEASRKNGTDRALTTNQGTRIANDQNSLRAGSRGPTLLEDFIMREKITHFDHERIPERIVHARGSAAHGYFQPYRSLKDLTKAQFLSDPEQTTPVFVRFSTVQGGAGSADTVRDIRGFAAKFYTEEGVFDLVGNNTPVFFIQDAHKFPDFVHAVKPEPHNEIPQGQSAHDTFWDYVSLQPETMHNVIWAMSDRGIPRSYRTMEGFGIHTFRLINAEGKATFVRFHWNPVAGKASLLW
;
A
#
# COMPACT_ATOMS: atom_id res chain seq x y z
N MET A 1 19.96 -37.01 11.80
CA MET A 1 20.27 -37.30 10.39
C MET A 1 19.40 -36.42 9.52
N SER A 2 19.90 -35.22 9.22
CA SER A 2 19.30 -34.30 8.26
C SER A 2 19.39 -34.91 6.87
N LYS A 3 18.26 -35.25 6.26
CA LYS A 3 18.22 -35.60 4.84
C LYS A 3 18.69 -34.36 4.06
N GLU A 4 19.92 -34.39 3.57
CA GLU A 4 20.37 -33.50 2.51
C GLU A 4 19.34 -33.57 1.40
N THR A 5 18.69 -32.45 1.14
CA THR A 5 17.81 -32.31 -0.02
C THR A 5 18.76 -32.24 -1.20
N GLU A 6 18.86 -33.33 -1.98
CA GLU A 6 19.57 -33.35 -3.26
C GLU A 6 19.13 -32.12 -4.06
N LYS A 7 20.04 -31.15 -4.22
CA LYS A 7 19.80 -30.01 -5.10
C LYS A 7 19.79 -30.55 -6.52
N LYS A 8 18.60 -30.71 -7.10
CA LYS A 8 18.43 -30.97 -8.53
C LYS A 8 19.26 -29.93 -9.30
N PRO A 9 20.13 -30.35 -10.23
CA PRO A 9 20.95 -29.41 -10.97
C PRO A 9 20.03 -28.43 -11.74
N LEU A 10 20.22 -27.13 -11.50
CA LEU A 10 19.59 -26.05 -12.25
C LEU A 10 20.05 -26.18 -13.71
N SER A 11 19.22 -26.82 -14.53
CA SER A 11 19.55 -27.21 -15.90
C SER A 11 18.48 -26.75 -16.89
N GLU A 12 17.50 -25.97 -16.43
CA GLU A 12 16.49 -25.39 -17.31
C GLU A 12 17.13 -24.39 -18.28
N ARG A 13 16.75 -24.52 -19.56
CA ARG A 13 17.18 -23.64 -20.64
C ARG A 13 16.00 -22.78 -21.06
N ALA A 14 16.29 -21.60 -21.60
CA ALA A 14 15.27 -20.77 -22.20
C ALA A 14 14.53 -21.56 -23.31
N PRO A 15 13.19 -21.51 -23.35
CA PRO A 15 12.40 -22.28 -24.31
C PRO A 15 12.59 -21.80 -25.76
N THR A 16 12.97 -20.53 -25.95
CA THR A 16 13.28 -19.94 -27.26
C THR A 16 14.56 -19.13 -27.18
N THR A 17 15.37 -19.17 -28.25
CA THR A 17 16.67 -18.45 -28.31
C THR A 17 16.93 -17.81 -29.68
N GLY A 18 16.06 -18.06 -30.65
CA GLY A 18 16.14 -17.51 -32.00
C GLY A 18 14.98 -16.55 -32.33
N PRO A 19 14.80 -16.25 -33.64
CA PRO A 19 13.78 -15.32 -34.13
C PRO A 19 12.34 -15.71 -33.80
N GLU A 20 12.07 -16.98 -33.48
CA GLU A 20 10.75 -17.44 -33.04
C GLU A 20 10.27 -16.70 -31.78
N SER A 21 11.18 -16.13 -30.98
CA SER A 21 10.85 -15.29 -29.83
C SER A 21 10.12 -13.98 -30.20
N SER A 22 10.18 -13.53 -31.46
CA SER A 22 9.43 -12.37 -31.96
C SER A 22 8.13 -12.74 -32.69
N GLU A 23 7.73 -14.02 -32.66
CA GLU A 23 6.53 -14.53 -33.33
C GLU A 23 5.45 -14.94 -32.31
N PRO A 24 4.16 -14.92 -32.70
CA PRO A 24 3.09 -15.46 -31.86
C PRO A 24 3.16 -17.00 -31.76
N GLY A 25 2.41 -17.57 -30.82
CA GLY A 25 2.25 -19.03 -30.72
C GLY A 25 3.36 -19.75 -29.95
N LEU A 26 4.06 -19.07 -29.05
CA LEU A 26 5.09 -19.67 -28.17
C LEU A 26 4.59 -20.79 -27.24
N GLY A 27 3.27 -20.93 -27.07
CA GLY A 27 2.68 -21.95 -26.21
C GLY A 27 2.95 -21.72 -24.73
N SER A 28 3.15 -22.80 -23.96
CA SER A 28 3.45 -22.70 -22.53
C SER A 28 4.92 -22.37 -22.29
N LEU A 29 5.17 -21.30 -21.54
CA LEU A 29 6.51 -20.86 -21.11
C LEU A 29 6.83 -21.25 -19.66
N ALA A 30 5.87 -21.87 -18.96
CA ALA A 30 6.07 -22.29 -17.57
C ALA A 30 7.08 -23.44 -17.48
N PRO A 31 7.94 -23.47 -16.44
CA PRO A 31 8.79 -24.62 -16.18
C PRO A 31 7.93 -25.86 -15.91
N LYS A 32 8.35 -27.01 -16.46
CA LYS A 32 7.56 -28.26 -16.41
C LYS A 32 7.37 -28.79 -15.00
N ASP A 33 8.25 -28.42 -14.08
CA ASP A 33 8.20 -28.81 -12.68
C ASP A 33 7.22 -27.97 -11.83
N GLY A 34 6.59 -26.93 -12.42
CA GLY A 34 5.63 -26.08 -11.74
C GLY A 34 6.24 -25.10 -10.73
N SER A 35 7.58 -25.00 -10.65
CA SER A 35 8.31 -24.20 -9.66
C SER A 35 7.99 -22.69 -9.66
N HIS A 36 7.40 -22.19 -10.75
CA HIS A 36 6.92 -20.82 -10.88
C HIS A 36 5.68 -20.51 -10.00
N GLN A 37 4.92 -21.52 -9.56
CA GLN A 37 3.70 -21.33 -8.78
C GLN A 37 3.99 -21.44 -7.27
N PRO A 38 3.85 -20.36 -6.49
CA PRO A 38 3.94 -20.47 -5.04
C PRO A 38 2.72 -21.23 -4.49
N PRO A 39 2.90 -22.08 -3.47
CA PRO A 39 1.80 -22.80 -2.84
C PRO A 39 0.86 -21.84 -2.10
N ALA A 40 -0.44 -22.14 -2.11
CA ALA A 40 -1.51 -21.38 -1.46
C ALA A 40 -1.60 -21.66 0.05
N GLU A 41 -0.45 -21.61 0.73
CA GLU A 41 -0.32 -21.87 2.16
C GLU A 41 0.64 -20.86 2.83
N PRO A 42 0.57 -20.66 4.16
CA PRO A 42 1.53 -19.82 4.87
C PRO A 42 2.96 -20.35 4.73
N THR A 43 3.88 -19.49 4.28
CA THR A 43 5.30 -19.82 4.13
C THR A 43 6.17 -18.71 4.71
N PRO A 44 7.33 -19.02 5.32
CA PRO A 44 8.24 -18.00 5.82
C PRO A 44 8.81 -17.13 4.68
N PRO A 45 9.23 -15.89 4.99
CA PRO A 45 9.86 -15.00 4.02
C PRO A 45 11.07 -15.66 3.32
N GLY A 46 11.20 -15.44 2.01
CA GLY A 46 12.30 -15.98 1.19
C GLY A 46 12.15 -17.44 0.78
N LYS A 47 11.18 -18.20 1.32
CA LYS A 47 10.98 -19.61 0.95
C LYS A 47 10.27 -19.79 -0.39
N GLN A 48 9.38 -18.88 -0.74
CA GLN A 48 8.54 -18.92 -1.94
C GLN A 48 8.38 -17.51 -2.51
N PRO A 49 8.12 -17.37 -3.82
CA PRO A 49 7.69 -16.11 -4.39
C PRO A 49 6.46 -15.55 -3.67
N THR A 50 6.40 -14.23 -3.50
CA THR A 50 5.16 -13.56 -3.07
C THR A 50 4.14 -13.60 -4.20
N ALA A 51 2.84 -13.62 -3.86
CA ALA A 51 1.75 -13.65 -4.83
C ALA A 51 0.59 -12.74 -4.38
N PRO A 52 -0.32 -12.35 -5.29
CA PRO A 52 -1.58 -11.70 -4.93
C PRO A 52 -2.31 -12.45 -3.80
N GLY A 53 -2.92 -11.72 -2.87
CA GLY A 53 -3.54 -12.29 -1.67
C GLY A 53 -4.59 -13.37 -1.97
N SER A 54 -5.41 -13.16 -3.00
CA SER A 54 -6.44 -14.13 -3.44
C SER A 54 -5.87 -15.44 -3.99
N LEU A 55 -4.59 -15.46 -4.40
CA LEU A 55 -3.90 -16.68 -4.84
C LEU A 55 -3.10 -17.31 -3.69
N LYS A 56 -2.47 -16.49 -2.84
CA LYS A 56 -1.63 -16.97 -1.73
C LYS A 56 -2.43 -17.49 -0.54
N ALA A 57 -3.58 -16.89 -0.27
CA ALA A 57 -4.45 -17.24 0.87
C ALA A 57 -5.94 -17.12 0.48
N PRO A 58 -6.43 -17.91 -0.51
CA PRO A 58 -7.82 -17.87 -0.97
C PRO A 58 -8.86 -18.14 0.14
N GLN A 59 -8.48 -18.89 1.17
CA GLN A 59 -9.29 -19.18 2.34
C GLN A 59 -9.50 -17.97 3.27
N THR A 60 -8.63 -16.94 3.17
CA THR A 60 -8.75 -15.73 3.98
C THR A 60 -9.74 -14.78 3.33
N HIS A 61 -10.92 -14.68 3.92
CA HIS A 61 -12.02 -13.87 3.40
C HIS A 61 -12.66 -13.02 4.50
N ASN A 62 -13.44 -12.04 4.06
CA ASN A 62 -14.35 -11.23 4.86
C ASN A 62 -15.32 -10.53 3.89
N ALA A 63 -16.41 -9.97 4.40
CA ALA A 63 -17.44 -9.35 3.56
C ALA A 63 -16.89 -8.32 2.54
N LYS A 64 -15.81 -7.59 2.87
CA LYS A 64 -15.20 -6.65 1.93
C LYS A 64 -14.40 -7.35 0.84
N LEU A 65 -13.61 -8.37 1.18
CA LEU A 65 -12.87 -9.16 0.19
C LEU A 65 -13.83 -9.88 -0.77
N ASP A 66 -14.93 -10.41 -0.25
CA ASP A 66 -15.97 -11.09 -1.03
C ASP A 66 -16.68 -10.12 -1.99
N GLN A 67 -17.00 -8.92 -1.50
CA GLN A 67 -17.55 -7.85 -2.35
C GLN A 67 -16.61 -7.51 -3.52
N LEU A 68 -15.29 -7.60 -3.34
CA LEU A 68 -14.31 -7.29 -4.39
C LEU A 68 -14.23 -8.37 -5.47
N GLU A 69 -14.76 -9.58 -5.26
CA GLU A 69 -14.71 -10.68 -6.25
C GLU A 69 -15.31 -10.26 -7.60
N ALA A 70 -16.39 -9.48 -7.59
CA ALA A 70 -17.06 -9.00 -8.79
C ALA A 70 -16.14 -8.18 -9.73
N SER A 71 -15.08 -7.58 -9.18
CA SER A 71 -14.11 -6.77 -9.92
C SER A 71 -12.77 -7.47 -10.16
N ARG A 72 -12.54 -8.68 -9.61
CA ARG A 72 -11.30 -9.42 -9.84
C ARG A 72 -11.26 -9.97 -11.26
N LYS A 73 -10.09 -9.95 -11.87
CA LYS A 73 -9.82 -10.50 -13.21
C LYS A 73 -8.68 -11.51 -13.10
N ASN A 74 -8.85 -12.66 -13.77
CA ASN A 74 -7.85 -13.71 -13.89
C ASN A 74 -7.64 -14.02 -15.38
N GLY A 75 -6.38 -14.12 -15.82
CA GLY A 75 -5.99 -14.44 -17.19
C GLY A 75 -5.83 -15.93 -17.49
N THR A 76 -5.88 -16.83 -16.50
CA THR A 76 -5.79 -18.28 -16.72
C THR A 76 -6.87 -18.76 -17.68
N ASP A 77 -6.47 -19.50 -18.72
CA ASP A 77 -7.35 -20.03 -19.78
C ASP A 77 -8.19 -18.98 -20.50
N ARG A 78 -7.71 -17.72 -20.55
CA ARG A 78 -8.33 -16.62 -21.31
C ARG A 78 -7.48 -16.24 -22.52
N ALA A 79 -8.16 -15.88 -23.61
CA ALA A 79 -7.49 -15.28 -24.75
C ALA A 79 -6.99 -13.87 -24.39
N LEU A 80 -5.85 -13.47 -24.94
CA LEU A 80 -5.42 -12.09 -24.94
C LEU A 80 -6.35 -11.26 -25.85
N THR A 81 -6.94 -10.21 -25.30
CA THR A 81 -7.88 -9.33 -26.03
C THR A 81 -7.51 -7.86 -25.85
N THR A 82 -8.04 -7.04 -26.75
CA THR A 82 -8.22 -5.60 -26.53
C THR A 82 -9.19 -5.35 -25.38
N ASN A 83 -9.28 -4.10 -24.90
CA ASN A 83 -10.26 -3.69 -23.90
C ASN A 83 -11.71 -3.81 -24.40
N GLN A 84 -11.91 -3.81 -25.72
CA GLN A 84 -13.23 -4.03 -26.35
C GLN A 84 -13.57 -5.52 -26.56
N GLY A 85 -12.68 -6.44 -26.16
CA GLY A 85 -12.91 -7.89 -26.26
C GLY A 85 -12.48 -8.54 -27.57
N THR A 86 -11.88 -7.81 -28.51
CA THR A 86 -11.33 -8.38 -29.75
C THR A 86 -10.05 -9.16 -29.47
N ARG A 87 -10.00 -10.44 -29.88
CA ARG A 87 -8.83 -11.31 -29.70
C ARG A 87 -7.62 -10.80 -30.49
N ILE A 88 -6.45 -10.83 -29.85
CA ILE A 88 -5.18 -10.38 -30.46
C ILE A 88 -4.42 -11.60 -30.97
N ALA A 89 -4.08 -11.61 -32.26
CA ALA A 89 -3.36 -12.71 -32.90
C ALA A 89 -1.83 -12.59 -32.74
N ASN A 90 -1.29 -11.36 -32.84
CA ASN A 90 0.13 -11.07 -32.72
C ASN A 90 0.33 -9.86 -31.81
N ASP A 91 0.79 -10.10 -30.58
CA ASP A 91 1.12 -9.05 -29.60
C ASP A 91 2.62 -8.67 -29.60
N GLN A 92 3.39 -9.20 -30.55
CA GLN A 92 4.83 -9.00 -30.67
C GLN A 92 5.18 -7.86 -31.63
N ASN A 93 4.29 -7.55 -32.58
CA ASN A 93 4.57 -6.67 -33.71
C ASN A 93 3.46 -5.64 -33.93
N SER A 94 3.86 -4.41 -34.30
CA SER A 94 2.96 -3.41 -34.88
C SER A 94 2.61 -3.75 -36.32
N LEU A 95 1.44 -3.31 -36.79
CA LEU A 95 1.05 -3.34 -38.19
C LEU A 95 1.87 -2.32 -39.01
N ARG A 96 2.48 -2.78 -40.11
CA ARG A 96 3.40 -2.00 -40.96
C ARG A 96 3.13 -2.23 -42.45
N ALA A 97 3.51 -1.26 -43.29
CA ALA A 97 3.53 -1.43 -44.75
C ALA A 97 4.73 -2.29 -45.20
N GLY A 98 4.60 -3.60 -45.04
CA GLY A 98 5.69 -4.57 -45.25
C GLY A 98 6.56 -4.76 -44.00
N SER A 99 7.32 -5.85 -43.96
CA SER A 99 8.06 -6.29 -42.75
C SER A 99 9.11 -5.31 -42.24
N ARG A 100 9.59 -4.39 -43.09
CA ARG A 100 10.56 -3.34 -42.76
C ARG A 100 10.05 -1.93 -43.06
N GLY A 101 8.74 -1.78 -43.25
CA GLY A 101 8.10 -0.51 -43.57
C GLY A 101 7.70 0.32 -42.36
N PRO A 102 7.08 1.50 -42.61
CA PRO A 102 6.53 2.35 -41.56
C PRO A 102 5.31 1.69 -40.88
N THR A 103 5.11 1.99 -39.59
CA THR A 103 3.91 1.62 -38.82
C THR A 103 2.68 2.36 -39.33
N LEU A 104 1.53 1.68 -39.39
CA LEU A 104 0.28 2.25 -39.89
C LEU A 104 -0.62 2.79 -38.77
N LEU A 105 -1.27 3.93 -39.00
CA LEU A 105 -2.17 4.55 -38.02
C LEU A 105 -3.45 3.72 -37.79
N GLU A 106 -3.83 2.88 -38.76
CA GLU A 106 -4.99 1.98 -38.64
C GLU A 106 -4.79 0.86 -37.59
N ASP A 107 -3.58 0.68 -37.06
CA ASP A 107 -3.30 -0.25 -35.95
C ASP A 107 -3.94 0.21 -34.63
N PHE A 108 -5.20 -0.17 -34.44
CA PHE A 108 -5.95 0.17 -33.24
C PHE A 108 -5.51 -0.63 -32.01
N ILE A 109 -4.93 -1.83 -32.20
CA ILE A 109 -4.45 -2.67 -31.08
C ILE A 109 -3.23 -2.01 -30.45
N MET A 110 -2.25 -1.63 -31.27
CA MET A 110 -1.07 -0.89 -30.80
C MET A 110 -1.48 0.42 -30.12
N ARG A 111 -2.33 1.21 -30.78
CA ARG A 111 -2.78 2.50 -30.21
C ARG A 111 -3.51 2.32 -28.89
N GLU A 112 -4.42 1.36 -28.77
CA GLU A 112 -5.13 1.10 -27.51
C GLU A 112 -4.15 0.73 -26.39
N LYS A 113 -3.23 -0.22 -26.64
CA LYS A 113 -2.23 -0.68 -25.67
C LYS A 113 -1.33 0.47 -25.20
N ILE A 114 -0.79 1.25 -26.14
CA ILE A 114 0.08 2.39 -25.84
C ILE A 114 -0.70 3.53 -25.16
N THR A 115 -1.94 3.82 -25.60
CA THR A 115 -2.76 4.86 -24.96
C THR A 115 -3.04 4.52 -23.51
N HIS A 116 -3.36 3.26 -23.19
CA HIS A 116 -3.54 2.86 -21.79
C HIS A 116 -2.24 3.01 -20.99
N PHE A 117 -1.10 2.60 -21.55
CA PHE A 117 0.22 2.76 -20.93
C PHE A 117 0.55 4.24 -20.63
N ASP A 118 0.35 5.12 -21.60
CA ASP A 118 0.64 6.56 -21.51
C ASP A 118 -0.17 7.25 -20.39
N HIS A 119 -1.30 6.66 -19.99
CA HIS A 119 -2.22 7.20 -18.98
C HIS A 119 -2.27 6.35 -17.70
N GLU A 120 -1.28 5.47 -17.46
CA GLU A 120 -1.24 4.64 -16.24
C GLU A 120 -1.04 5.45 -14.95
N ARG A 121 -0.37 6.60 -15.03
CA ARG A 121 -0.01 7.40 -13.85
C ARG A 121 -1.16 8.32 -13.47
N ILE A 122 -1.60 8.20 -12.23
CA ILE A 122 -2.45 9.19 -11.54
C ILE A 122 -1.60 9.97 -10.55
N PRO A 123 -1.98 11.20 -10.18
CA PRO A 123 -1.27 11.96 -9.16
C PRO A 123 -1.12 11.17 -7.86
N GLU A 124 0.08 11.19 -7.29
CA GLU A 124 0.29 10.66 -5.96
C GLU A 124 -0.38 11.54 -4.88
N ARG A 125 -0.42 11.05 -3.64
CA ARG A 125 -0.90 11.87 -2.51
C ARG A 125 0.10 13.00 -2.24
N ILE A 126 -0.38 14.21 -1.97
CA ILE A 126 0.46 15.38 -1.66
C ILE A 126 1.44 15.08 -0.51
N VAL A 127 0.92 14.43 0.53
CA VAL A 127 1.67 13.87 1.66
C VAL A 127 1.30 12.40 1.81
N HIS A 128 2.16 11.62 2.47
CA HIS A 128 1.95 10.18 2.63
C HIS A 128 1.87 9.42 1.30
N ALA A 129 2.61 9.85 0.29
CA ALA A 129 2.66 9.22 -1.03
C ALA A 129 3.22 7.80 -0.95
N ARG A 130 4.36 7.62 -0.26
CA ARG A 130 4.93 6.29 0.00
C ARG A 130 4.14 5.56 1.08
N GLY A 131 3.58 4.41 0.73
CA GLY A 131 2.85 3.59 1.70
C GLY A 131 2.55 2.18 1.24
N SER A 132 2.23 1.32 2.20
CA SER A 132 1.89 -0.09 2.00
C SER A 132 0.61 -0.40 2.76
N ALA A 133 -0.21 -1.31 2.22
CA ALA A 133 -1.54 -1.58 2.77
C ALA A 133 -1.86 -3.07 2.85
N ALA A 134 -2.78 -3.41 3.75
CA ALA A 134 -3.27 -4.77 3.95
C ALA A 134 -4.74 -4.79 4.37
N HIS A 135 -5.43 -5.88 4.03
CA HIS A 135 -6.77 -6.18 4.54
C HIS A 135 -6.70 -6.88 5.90
N GLY A 136 -7.78 -6.77 6.68
CA GLY A 136 -7.96 -7.49 7.93
C GLY A 136 -9.40 -7.36 8.43
N TYR A 137 -9.59 -7.58 9.73
CA TYR A 137 -10.85 -7.31 10.42
C TYR A 137 -10.59 -6.67 11.78
N PHE A 138 -11.61 -6.02 12.32
CA PHE A 138 -11.69 -5.48 13.66
C PHE A 138 -12.84 -6.14 14.42
N GLN A 139 -12.66 -6.37 15.71
CA GLN A 139 -13.68 -6.93 16.60
C GLN A 139 -13.52 -6.27 17.98
N PRO A 140 -14.57 -5.66 18.55
CA PRO A 140 -14.49 -5.07 19.88
C PRO A 140 -14.46 -6.17 20.95
N TYR A 141 -13.76 -5.95 22.06
CA TYR A 141 -13.71 -6.95 23.15
C TYR A 141 -15.02 -7.08 23.94
N ARG A 142 -15.80 -5.99 23.97
CA ARG A 142 -17.11 -5.90 24.64
C ARG A 142 -17.90 -4.77 24.00
N SER A 143 -19.21 -4.76 24.25
CA SER A 143 -20.08 -3.65 23.86
C SER A 143 -19.63 -2.33 24.51
N LEU A 144 -19.60 -1.25 23.73
CA LEU A 144 -19.36 0.13 24.22
C LEU A 144 -20.61 1.01 24.15
N LYS A 145 -21.82 0.42 24.11
CA LYS A 145 -23.10 1.15 23.98
C LYS A 145 -23.28 2.27 25.02
N ASP A 146 -22.79 2.09 26.24
CA ASP A 146 -22.83 3.10 27.30
C ASP A 146 -22.06 4.38 26.94
N LEU A 147 -21.06 4.28 26.06
CA LEU A 147 -20.18 5.38 25.62
C LEU A 147 -20.50 5.88 24.21
N THR A 148 -20.88 4.98 23.30
CA THR A 148 -21.09 5.29 21.89
C THR A 148 -22.20 4.46 21.28
N LYS A 149 -22.99 5.08 20.39
CA LYS A 149 -23.96 4.38 19.54
C LYS A 149 -23.36 3.81 18.25
N ALA A 150 -22.05 3.93 18.04
CA ALA A 150 -21.38 3.41 16.86
C ALA A 150 -21.51 1.88 16.77
N GLN A 151 -22.16 1.40 15.70
CA GLN A 151 -22.55 -0.01 15.56
C GLN A 151 -21.37 -0.99 15.64
N PHE A 152 -20.24 -0.70 14.99
CA PHE A 152 -19.04 -1.55 14.99
C PHE A 152 -18.34 -1.71 16.35
N LEU A 153 -18.78 -0.97 17.37
CA LEU A 153 -18.30 -1.05 18.75
C LEU A 153 -19.36 -1.63 19.70
N SER A 154 -20.48 -2.12 19.17
CA SER A 154 -21.68 -2.40 19.94
C SER A 154 -21.88 -3.87 20.32
N ASP A 155 -21.20 -4.80 19.64
CA ASP A 155 -21.33 -6.25 19.84
C ASP A 155 -19.96 -6.94 19.71
N PRO A 156 -19.47 -7.68 20.73
CA PRO A 156 -18.20 -8.38 20.66
C PRO A 156 -18.17 -9.52 19.65
N GLU A 157 -19.30 -10.06 19.20
CA GLU A 157 -19.34 -11.11 18.16
C GLU A 157 -19.28 -10.51 16.74
N GLN A 158 -19.45 -9.20 16.61
CA GLN A 158 -19.43 -8.54 15.31
C GLN A 158 -17.99 -8.36 14.81
N THR A 159 -17.75 -8.79 13.57
CA THR A 159 -16.50 -8.51 12.86
C THR A 159 -16.72 -7.42 11.80
N THR A 160 -15.87 -6.41 11.81
CA THR A 160 -15.87 -5.32 10.84
C THR A 160 -14.66 -5.45 9.91
N PRO A 161 -14.84 -5.64 8.59
CA PRO A 161 -13.72 -5.65 7.67
C PRO A 161 -12.94 -4.33 7.74
N VAL A 162 -11.61 -4.42 7.64
CA VAL A 162 -10.75 -3.23 7.59
C VAL A 162 -9.76 -3.30 6.44
N PHE A 163 -9.39 -2.11 5.94
CA PHE A 163 -8.23 -1.92 5.07
C PHE A 163 -7.33 -0.86 5.68
N VAL A 164 -6.09 -1.24 5.98
CA VAL A 164 -5.13 -0.37 6.66
C VAL A 164 -4.02 0.01 5.70
N ARG A 165 -3.69 1.30 5.63
CA ARG A 165 -2.54 1.83 4.89
C ARG A 165 -1.57 2.50 5.85
N PHE A 166 -0.34 2.01 5.86
CA PHE A 166 0.80 2.63 6.51
C PHE A 166 1.58 3.48 5.51
N SER A 167 2.26 4.52 5.97
CA SER A 167 2.99 5.44 5.09
C SER A 167 4.08 6.21 5.82
N THR A 168 5.06 6.73 5.09
CA THR A 168 5.86 7.89 5.54
C THR A 168 5.04 9.17 5.29
N VAL A 169 5.61 10.38 5.46
CA VAL A 169 4.92 11.66 5.20
C VAL A 169 5.55 12.40 4.02
N GLN A 170 6.86 12.65 4.08
CA GLN A 170 7.54 13.62 3.23
C GLN A 170 7.76 13.08 1.81
N GLY A 171 8.27 11.86 1.71
CA GLY A 171 8.75 11.31 0.44
C GLY A 171 7.66 10.99 -0.58
N GLY A 172 8.00 11.09 -1.86
CA GLY A 172 7.14 10.64 -2.98
C GLY A 172 6.92 9.12 -2.99
N ALA A 173 6.05 8.60 -3.85
CA ALA A 173 5.67 7.17 -3.86
C ALA A 173 6.85 6.19 -4.07
N GLY A 174 7.92 6.67 -4.72
CA GLY A 174 9.18 5.95 -4.95
C GLY A 174 10.25 6.11 -3.86
N SER A 175 9.98 6.84 -2.77
CA SER A 175 10.97 7.04 -1.69
C SER A 175 11.20 5.77 -0.86
N ALA A 176 12.27 5.76 -0.06
CA ALA A 176 12.61 4.64 0.83
C ALA A 176 11.66 4.53 2.05
N ASP A 177 11.51 3.32 2.60
CA ASP A 177 10.61 3.04 3.73
C ASP A 177 11.21 3.37 5.11
N THR A 178 12.52 3.18 5.29
CA THR A 178 13.22 3.27 6.58
C THR A 178 13.83 4.65 6.85
N VAL A 179 13.31 5.70 6.21
CA VAL A 179 13.72 7.10 6.46
C VAL A 179 13.37 7.56 7.88
N ARG A 180 14.03 8.61 8.38
CA ARG A 180 13.57 9.30 9.60
C ARG A 180 12.37 10.18 9.23
N ASP A 181 11.19 9.79 9.70
CA ASP A 181 9.94 10.49 9.41
C ASP A 181 8.85 10.10 10.41
N ILE A 182 7.76 10.86 10.48
CA ILE A 182 6.52 10.36 11.07
C ILE A 182 5.95 9.27 10.16
N ARG A 183 5.21 8.31 10.74
CA ARG A 183 4.47 7.32 9.96
C ARG A 183 2.97 7.54 10.07
N GLY A 184 2.29 7.57 8.93
CA GLY A 184 0.83 7.50 8.87
C GLY A 184 0.33 6.08 9.15
N PHE A 185 -0.77 5.98 9.90
CA PHE A 185 -1.52 4.77 10.20
C PHE A 185 -3.00 5.06 9.96
N ALA A 186 -3.46 4.81 8.73
CA ALA A 186 -4.85 5.03 8.33
C ALA A 186 -5.62 3.70 8.26
N ALA A 187 -6.68 3.56 9.04
CA ALA A 187 -7.56 2.39 9.05
C ALA A 187 -8.95 2.76 8.54
N LYS A 188 -9.39 2.10 7.46
CA LYS A 188 -10.74 2.20 6.91
C LYS A 188 -11.57 1.04 7.44
N PHE A 189 -12.65 1.34 8.16
CA PHE A 189 -13.62 0.40 8.71
C PHE A 189 -14.86 0.36 7.82
N TYR A 190 -15.19 -0.80 7.29
CA TYR A 190 -16.40 -1.01 6.48
C TYR A 190 -17.55 -1.44 7.39
N THR A 191 -18.10 -0.49 8.15
CA THR A 191 -19.20 -0.75 9.09
C THR A 191 -20.54 -0.86 8.36
N GLU A 192 -21.55 -1.45 9.01
CA GLU A 192 -22.92 -1.54 8.48
C GLU A 192 -23.60 -0.17 8.38
N GLU A 193 -23.18 0.80 9.18
CA GLU A 193 -23.72 2.16 9.21
C GLU A 193 -22.86 3.18 8.44
N GLY A 194 -22.00 2.68 7.55
CA GLY A 194 -21.14 3.49 6.70
C GLY A 194 -19.65 3.33 6.98
N VAL A 195 -18.84 3.93 6.12
CA VAL A 195 -17.38 3.83 6.25
C VAL A 195 -16.88 4.81 7.31
N PHE A 196 -16.13 4.29 8.29
CA PHE A 196 -15.40 5.10 9.25
C PHE A 196 -13.90 5.05 8.94
N ASP A 197 -13.27 6.21 8.77
CA ASP A 197 -11.83 6.31 8.55
C ASP A 197 -11.15 6.89 9.80
N LEU A 198 -10.33 6.06 10.46
CA LEU A 198 -9.44 6.51 11.53
C LEU A 198 -8.06 6.78 10.91
N VAL A 199 -7.81 8.04 10.57
CA VAL A 199 -6.57 8.50 9.92
C VAL A 199 -5.63 9.08 10.98
N GLY A 200 -4.67 8.27 11.43
CA GLY A 200 -3.74 8.63 12.49
C GLY A 200 -2.27 8.61 12.07
N ASN A 201 -1.38 8.86 13.04
CA ASN A 201 0.07 8.74 12.91
C ASN A 201 0.65 7.81 13.99
N ASN A 202 1.95 7.52 13.92
CA ASN A 202 2.68 6.72 14.92
C ASN A 202 3.17 7.53 16.15
N THR A 203 2.80 8.81 16.24
CA THR A 203 3.09 9.70 17.37
C THR A 203 1.80 10.35 17.88
N PRO A 204 1.71 10.71 19.18
CA PRO A 204 0.46 11.13 19.79
C PRO A 204 0.08 12.61 19.56
N VAL A 205 0.92 13.36 18.85
CA VAL A 205 0.77 14.81 18.59
C VAL A 205 1.16 15.12 17.15
N PHE A 206 0.83 16.34 16.70
CA PHE A 206 1.22 16.85 15.39
C PHE A 206 2.15 18.06 15.52
N PHE A 207 2.73 18.51 14.40
CA PHE A 207 3.69 19.61 14.39
C PHE A 207 3.05 20.99 14.55
N ILE A 208 1.79 21.15 14.13
CA ILE A 208 1.12 22.44 14.09
C ILE A 208 -0.22 22.37 14.82
N GLN A 209 -0.69 23.52 15.29
CA GLN A 209 -1.95 23.64 16.02
C GLN A 209 -3.14 23.91 15.09
N ASP A 210 -2.94 24.75 14.06
CA ASP A 210 -3.99 25.17 13.13
C ASP A 210 -3.73 24.65 11.71
N ALA A 211 -4.79 24.16 11.05
CA ALA A 211 -4.74 23.63 9.69
C ALA A 211 -4.32 24.67 8.64
N HIS A 212 -4.52 25.96 8.91
CA HIS A 212 -4.07 27.05 8.03
C HIS A 212 -2.56 27.02 7.80
N LYS A 213 -1.77 26.56 8.78
CA LYS A 213 -0.31 26.43 8.69
C LYS A 213 0.16 25.16 7.98
N PHE A 214 -0.76 24.28 7.57
CA PHE A 214 -0.40 22.98 6.97
C PHE A 214 0.40 23.12 5.68
N PRO A 215 0.02 23.99 4.72
CA PRO A 215 0.84 24.18 3.51
C PRO A 215 2.23 24.71 3.83
N ASP A 216 2.36 25.66 4.76
CA ASP A 216 3.67 26.21 5.16
C ASP A 216 4.58 25.13 5.74
N PHE A 217 4.07 24.33 6.68
CA PHE A 217 4.83 23.23 7.28
C PHE A 217 5.21 22.17 6.25
N VAL A 218 4.27 21.77 5.38
CA VAL A 218 4.53 20.75 4.35
C VAL A 218 5.56 21.24 3.34
N HIS A 219 5.47 22.51 2.89
CA HIS A 219 6.47 23.09 2.01
C HIS A 219 7.85 23.16 2.69
N ALA A 220 7.91 23.48 3.98
CA ALA A 220 9.16 23.56 4.71
C ALA A 220 9.88 22.21 4.84
N VAL A 221 9.15 21.10 5.03
CA VAL A 221 9.73 19.75 5.18
C VAL A 221 9.90 19.00 3.85
N LYS A 222 9.16 19.37 2.80
CA LYS A 222 9.31 18.81 1.45
C LYS A 222 10.65 19.23 0.83
N PRO A 223 11.09 18.55 -0.24
CA PRO A 223 12.28 18.97 -0.96
C PRO A 223 12.16 20.43 -1.42
N GLU A 224 13.26 21.18 -1.36
CA GLU A 224 13.25 22.62 -1.61
C GLU A 224 12.89 22.93 -3.07
N PRO A 225 12.11 23.99 -3.34
CA PRO A 225 11.41 24.14 -4.63
C PRO A 225 12.33 24.45 -5.81
N HIS A 226 13.57 24.87 -5.56
CA HIS A 226 14.51 25.27 -6.61
C HIS A 226 15.27 24.08 -7.21
N ASN A 227 15.37 22.96 -6.49
CA ASN A 227 16.15 21.78 -6.91
C ASN A 227 15.51 20.43 -6.56
N GLU A 228 14.38 20.41 -5.85
CA GLU A 228 13.69 19.21 -5.37
C GLU A 228 14.57 18.30 -4.48
N ILE A 229 15.41 18.90 -3.63
CA ILE A 229 16.30 18.19 -2.69
C ILE A 229 16.04 18.66 -1.24
N PRO A 230 16.09 17.78 -0.22
CA PRO A 230 16.31 16.33 -0.26
C PRO A 230 15.02 15.48 -0.21
N GLN A 231 15.08 14.28 -0.80
CA GLN A 231 13.97 13.31 -0.76
C GLN A 231 13.97 12.51 0.54
N GLY A 232 12.80 12.43 1.21
CA GLY A 232 12.58 11.62 2.40
C GLY A 232 13.37 12.04 3.64
N GLN A 233 13.75 13.32 3.74
CA GLN A 233 14.62 13.83 4.79
C GLN A 233 14.13 15.21 5.26
N SER A 234 14.10 15.43 6.57
CA SER A 234 13.89 16.76 7.16
C SER A 234 15.22 17.46 7.51
N ALA A 235 16.36 16.91 7.07
CA ALA A 235 17.70 17.40 7.36
C ALA A 235 18.14 18.44 6.32
N HIS A 236 17.43 19.56 6.24
CA HIS A 236 17.75 20.69 5.36
C HIS A 236 17.21 22.00 5.94
N ASP A 237 17.67 23.12 5.38
CA ASP A 237 17.54 24.46 5.93
C ASP A 237 16.08 24.90 6.10
N THR A 238 15.22 24.73 5.10
CA THR A 238 13.83 25.22 5.18
C THR A 238 13.01 24.56 6.29
N PHE A 239 13.28 23.28 6.59
CA PHE A 239 12.59 22.60 7.69
C PHE A 239 13.00 23.18 9.04
N TRP A 240 14.31 23.31 9.26
CA TRP A 240 14.83 23.81 10.54
C TRP A 240 14.60 25.31 10.74
N ASP A 241 14.54 26.08 9.66
CA ASP A 241 14.09 27.48 9.69
C ASP A 241 12.66 27.60 10.22
N TYR A 242 11.70 26.87 9.61
CA TYR A 242 10.31 26.84 10.08
C TYR A 242 10.20 26.40 11.54
N VAL A 243 10.92 25.34 11.92
CA VAL A 243 10.94 24.81 13.30
C VAL A 243 11.49 25.84 14.28
N SER A 244 12.53 26.60 13.91
CA SER A 244 13.12 27.63 14.77
C SER A 244 12.19 28.82 15.04
N LEU A 245 11.31 29.13 14.09
CA LEU A 245 10.36 30.24 14.16
C LEU A 245 9.00 29.84 14.74
N GLN A 246 8.67 28.53 14.73
CA GLN A 246 7.39 27.99 15.21
C GLN A 246 7.63 26.97 16.34
N PRO A 247 7.76 27.42 17.61
CA PRO A 247 8.07 26.54 18.73
C PRO A 247 6.96 25.52 19.05
N GLU A 248 5.74 25.67 18.52
CA GLU A 248 4.67 24.67 18.62
C GLU A 248 5.06 23.30 18.00
N THR A 249 6.02 23.31 17.07
CA THR A 249 6.52 22.11 16.39
C THR A 249 7.36 21.21 17.30
N MET A 250 7.95 21.78 18.36
CA MET A 250 9.01 21.14 19.15
C MET A 250 8.61 19.79 19.73
N HIS A 251 7.36 19.64 20.17
CA HIS A 251 6.90 18.37 20.75
C HIS A 251 7.02 17.24 19.72
N ASN A 252 6.47 17.40 18.51
CA ASN A 252 6.54 16.33 17.51
C ASN A 252 7.91 16.21 16.83
N VAL A 253 8.70 17.29 16.81
CA VAL A 253 10.13 17.24 16.42
C VAL A 253 10.90 16.29 17.35
N ILE A 254 10.70 16.39 18.67
CA ILE A 254 11.33 15.46 19.64
C ILE A 254 10.95 14.01 19.34
N TRP A 255 9.68 13.73 19.02
CA TRP A 255 9.25 12.40 18.61
C TRP A 255 9.96 11.94 17.32
N ALA A 256 10.03 12.78 16.29
CA ALA A 256 10.68 12.46 15.02
C ALA A 256 12.21 12.27 15.16
N MET A 257 12.87 13.03 16.05
CA MET A 257 14.30 12.92 16.33
C MET A 257 14.63 11.71 17.22
N SER A 258 13.68 11.21 18.01
CA SER A 258 13.82 9.93 18.71
C SER A 258 13.77 8.74 17.73
N ASP A 259 14.03 7.53 18.22
CA ASP A 259 13.94 6.31 17.42
C ASP A 259 12.50 6.00 16.96
N ARG A 260 11.47 6.71 17.46
CA ARG A 260 10.11 6.65 16.91
C ARG A 260 10.04 7.07 15.43
N GLY A 261 10.97 7.92 14.99
CA GLY A 261 11.09 8.34 13.59
C GLY A 261 11.60 7.24 12.65
N ILE A 262 12.12 6.12 13.17
CA ILE A 262 12.73 5.03 12.41
C ILE A 262 12.24 3.65 12.90
N PRO A 263 10.94 3.35 12.81
CA PRO A 263 10.38 2.10 13.34
C PRO A 263 10.96 0.87 12.64
N ARG A 264 11.17 -0.21 13.39
CA ARG A 264 11.70 -1.49 12.88
C ARG A 264 10.76 -2.12 11.86
N SER A 265 9.46 -1.95 12.06
CA SER A 265 8.38 -2.44 11.22
C SER A 265 7.11 -1.65 11.52
N TYR A 266 6.18 -1.55 10.57
CA TYR A 266 4.81 -1.09 10.86
C TYR A 266 4.11 -1.92 11.95
N ARG A 267 4.54 -3.18 12.12
CA ARG A 267 4.03 -4.08 13.16
C ARG A 267 4.48 -3.70 14.58
N THR A 268 5.52 -2.87 14.72
CA THR A 268 6.17 -2.57 16.00
C THR A 268 6.13 -1.09 16.37
N MET A 269 5.15 -0.34 15.85
CA MET A 269 4.89 1.04 16.19
C MET A 269 3.49 1.20 16.78
N GLU A 270 3.32 2.14 17.70
CA GLU A 270 1.98 2.58 18.13
C GLU A 270 1.31 3.38 17.01
N GLY A 271 -0.01 3.57 17.13
CA GLY A 271 -0.79 4.46 16.29
C GLY A 271 -1.71 5.34 17.14
N PHE A 272 -1.99 6.55 16.67
CA PHE A 272 -2.74 7.55 17.41
C PHE A 272 -3.64 8.36 16.47
N GLY A 273 -4.88 8.59 16.87
CA GLY A 273 -5.77 9.53 16.17
C GLY A 273 -5.38 11.00 16.35
N ILE A 274 -4.43 11.29 17.24
CA ILE A 274 -3.95 12.63 17.67
C ILE A 274 -5.04 13.48 18.34
N HIS A 275 -6.09 13.80 17.60
CA HIS A 275 -7.14 14.71 18.01
C HIS A 275 -8.06 14.12 19.08
N THR A 276 -8.64 14.99 19.89
CA THR A 276 -9.74 14.66 20.77
C THR A 276 -11.04 14.65 19.98
N PHE A 277 -11.67 13.49 19.85
CA PHE A 277 -12.99 13.30 19.26
C PHE A 277 -14.06 13.19 20.35
N ARG A 278 -15.32 13.00 19.95
CA ARG A 278 -16.44 12.69 20.85
C ARG A 278 -17.06 11.34 20.50
N LEU A 279 -17.26 10.52 21.52
CA LEU A 279 -18.20 9.41 21.49
C LEU A 279 -19.54 9.90 22.02
N ILE A 280 -20.63 9.57 21.33
CA ILE A 280 -21.99 9.96 21.71
C ILE A 280 -22.79 8.69 21.91
N ASN A 281 -23.31 8.47 23.11
CA ASN A 281 -24.15 7.31 23.41
C ASN A 281 -25.61 7.51 22.94
N ALA A 282 -26.50 6.54 23.20
CA ALA A 282 -27.89 6.58 22.76
C ALA A 282 -28.69 7.74 23.39
N GLU A 283 -28.34 8.15 24.62
CA GLU A 283 -28.98 9.26 25.33
C GLU A 283 -28.42 10.64 24.92
N GLY A 284 -27.48 10.68 23.97
CA GLY A 284 -26.85 11.92 23.52
C GLY A 284 -25.74 12.45 24.43
N LYS A 285 -25.31 11.67 25.44
CA LYS A 285 -24.20 12.04 26.33
C LYS A 285 -22.88 11.96 25.56
N ALA A 286 -22.10 13.04 25.62
CA ALA A 286 -20.79 13.11 25.00
C ALA A 286 -19.66 12.70 25.95
N THR A 287 -18.74 11.87 25.45
CA THR A 287 -17.48 11.52 26.10
C THR A 287 -16.32 11.86 25.18
N PHE A 288 -15.35 12.64 25.66
CA PHE A 288 -14.14 12.92 24.90
C PHE A 288 -13.26 11.67 24.76
N VAL A 289 -12.70 11.44 23.58
CA VAL A 289 -11.86 10.27 23.28
C VAL A 289 -10.64 10.66 22.45
N ARG A 290 -9.51 10.02 22.72
CA ARG A 290 -8.37 9.92 21.78
C ARG A 290 -8.15 8.46 21.45
N PHE A 291 -7.90 8.17 20.18
CA PHE A 291 -7.75 6.79 19.70
C PHE A 291 -6.29 6.33 19.75
N HIS A 292 -6.09 5.07 20.13
CA HIS A 292 -4.79 4.44 20.26
C HIS A 292 -4.78 3.06 19.60
N TRP A 293 -3.69 2.74 18.91
CA TRP A 293 -3.33 1.41 18.44
C TRP A 293 -2.09 0.94 19.19
N ASN A 294 -2.23 -0.14 19.94
CA ASN A 294 -1.13 -0.77 20.66
C ASN A 294 -0.67 -2.02 19.90
N PRO A 295 0.58 -2.08 19.42
CA PRO A 295 1.06 -3.21 18.63
C PRO A 295 1.24 -4.44 19.52
N VAL A 296 0.59 -5.55 19.15
CA VAL A 296 0.77 -6.85 19.82
C VAL A 296 2.24 -7.29 19.79
N ALA A 297 2.98 -6.95 18.71
CA ALA A 297 4.40 -7.28 18.57
C ALA A 297 5.35 -6.40 19.41
N GLY A 298 4.81 -5.52 20.27
CA GLY A 298 5.60 -4.59 21.07
C GLY A 298 6.15 -3.41 20.28
N LYS A 299 6.92 -2.55 20.95
CA LYS A 299 7.54 -1.36 20.36
C LYS A 299 9.00 -1.62 20.05
N ALA A 300 9.39 -1.40 18.80
CA ALA A 300 10.78 -1.57 18.36
C ALA A 300 11.11 -0.64 17.20
N SER A 301 12.31 -0.10 17.24
CA SER A 301 12.87 0.82 16.24
C SER A 301 14.24 0.34 15.75
N LEU A 302 14.66 0.90 14.62
CA LEU A 302 16.03 0.84 14.14
C LEU A 302 16.91 1.83 14.91
N LEU A 303 18.21 1.80 14.63
CA LEU A 303 19.13 2.90 14.92
C LEU A 303 19.34 3.69 13.63
N TRP A 304 19.75 4.96 13.78
CA TRP A 304 20.09 5.82 12.65
C TRP A 304 21.32 5.31 11.91
#